data_AF-A0A914DNM7-F1
#
_entry.id   AF-A0A914DNM7-F1
#
_cell.length_a   1.000
_cell.length_b   1.000
_cell.length_c   1.000
_cell.angle_alpha   90.00
_cell.angle_beta   90.00
_cell.angle_gamma   90.00
#
_symmetry.space_group_name_H-M   'P 1'
#
loop_
_entity.id
_entity.type
_entity.pdbx_description
1 polymer ?
#
loop_
_entity_poly.entity_id
_entity_poly.type
_entity_poly.pdbx_seq_one_letter_code
_entity_poly.pdbx_strand_id
1 'polypeptide(L)' 'MITTIDGKKIIRRMQVPQITFQVEKRAGNKVVTLVNNLSVFGIDPKNMASQVQSGAATGATIVQSAPNCEGPQL' A
#
# COMPACT_ATOMS: atom_id res chain seq x y z
N MET A 1 6.03 14.13 10.58
CA MET A 1 5.08 15.05 9.92
C MET A 1 5.09 14.72 8.44
N ILE A 2 3.95 14.35 7.85
CA ILE A 2 3.83 14.06 6.42
C ILE A 2 3.09 15.23 5.77
N THR A 3 3.63 15.78 4.69
CA THR A 3 2.99 16.82 3.88
C THR A 3 2.56 16.17 2.57
N THR A 4 1.26 16.10 2.32
CA THR A 4 0.75 15.59 1.03
C THR A 4 0.88 16.65 -0.05
N ILE A 5 0.77 16.25 -1.32
CA ILE A 5 0.80 17.15 -2.47
C ILE A 5 -0.30 18.23 -2.41
N ASP A 6 -1.41 17.94 -1.73
CA ASP A 6 -2.52 18.89 -1.51
C ASP A 6 -2.25 19.89 -0.37
N GLY A 7 -1.04 19.88 0.20
CA GLY A 7 -0.67 20.73 1.33
C GLY A 7 -1.26 20.30 2.68
N LYS A 8 -2.00 19.17 2.73
CA LYS A 8 -2.51 18.64 4.00
C LYS A 8 -1.35 18.09 4.83
N LYS A 9 -1.35 18.47 6.11
CA LYS A 9 -0.34 18.05 7.09
C LYS A 9 -0.91 16.95 7.97
N ILE A 10 -0.34 15.76 7.87
CA ILE A 10 -0.66 14.64 8.74
C ILE A 10 0.37 14.63 9.87
N ILE A 11 -0.10 14.96 11.08
CA ILE A 11 0.70 14.97 12.31
C ILE A 11 0.43 13.66 13.05
N ARG A 12 1.47 12.85 13.23
CA ARG A 12 1.43 11.61 14.00
C ARG A 12 2.39 11.69 15.18
N ARG A 13 1.97 11.15 16.32
CA ARG A 13 2.72 11.16 17.59
C ARG A 13 3.74 10.03 17.71
N MET A 14 3.56 8.95 16.95
CA MET A 14 4.41 7.76 16.96
C MET A 14 5.35 7.73 15.74
N GLN A 15 6.39 6.90 15.81
CA GLN A 15 7.25 6.59 14.67
C GLN A 15 6.39 6.14 13.49
N VAL A 16 6.49 6.84 12.38
CA VAL A 16 5.68 6.59 11.19
C VAL A 16 6.18 5.31 10.52
N PRO A 17 5.35 4.27 10.35
CA PRO A 17 5.76 3.08 9.62
C PRO A 17 6.01 3.42 8.14
N GLN A 18 7.07 2.84 7.57
CA GLN A 18 7.45 3.07 6.18
C GLN A 18 6.56 2.27 5.22
N ILE A 19 6.36 2.78 4.00
CA ILE A 19 5.80 1.97 2.92
C ILE A 19 6.79 0.85 2.63
N THR A 20 6.31 -0.38 2.66
CA THR A 20 7.14 -1.56 2.38
C THR A 20 6.60 -2.28 1.17
N PHE A 21 7.52 -2.62 0.25
CA PHE A 21 7.24 -3.48 -0.90
C PHE A 21 7.86 -4.84 -0.63
N GLN A 22 7.05 -5.88 -0.63
CA GLN A 22 7.51 -7.26 -0.42
C GLN A 22 7.17 -8.09 -1.65
N VAL A 23 8.17 -8.74 -2.23
CA VAL A 23 7.98 -9.63 -3.38
C VAL A 23 7.97 -11.06 -2.87
N GLU A 24 6.85 -11.74 -3.07
CA GLU A 24 6.65 -13.12 -2.66
C GLU A 24 6.32 -14.01 -3.86
N LYS A 25 6.65 -15.29 -3.78
CA LYS A 25 6.17 -16.30 -4.74
C LYS A 25 4.96 -17.00 -4.14
N ARG A 26 3.82 -16.93 -4.82
CA ARG A 26 2.61 -17.69 -4.50
C ARG A 26 2.34 -18.75 -5.56
N ALA A 27 1.73 -19.87 -5.17
CA ALA A 27 1.33 -20.94 -6.08
C ALA A 27 2.43 -21.36 -7.07
N GLY A 28 3.64 -21.60 -6.57
CA GLY A 28 4.80 -22.00 -7.38
C GLY A 28 5.54 -20.81 -7.98
N ASN A 29 5.33 -20.54 -9.27
CA ASN A 29 6.08 -19.55 -10.03
C ASN A 29 5.39 -18.18 -10.14
N LYS A 30 4.21 -17.97 -9.52
CA LYS A 30 3.54 -16.66 -9.57
C LYS A 30 4.20 -15.72 -8.59
N VAL A 31 4.81 -14.66 -9.12
CA VAL A 31 5.39 -13.59 -8.30
C VAL A 31 4.29 -12.58 -7.99
N VAL A 32 4.18 -12.20 -6.73
CA VAL A 32 3.18 -11.25 -6.23
C VAL A 32 3.91 -10.20 -5.40
N THR A 33 3.50 -8.94 -5.53
CA THR A 33 4.07 -7.83 -4.77
C THR A 33 3.04 -7.34 -3.78
N LEU A 34 3.36 -7.39 -2.49
CA LEU A 34 2.57 -6.79 -1.42
C LEU A 34 3.05 -5.37 -1.14
N VAL A 35 2.12 -4.44 -1.00
CA VAL A 35 2.39 -3.04 -0.68
C VAL A 35 1.68 -2.65 0.61
N ASN A 36 2.48 -2.30 1.62
CA ASN A 36 2.02 -2.13 3.00
C ASN A 36 2.06 -0.67 3.44
N ASN A 37 1.21 -0.33 4.43
CA ASN A 37 1.17 0.97 5.11
C ASN A 37 0.80 2.17 4.22
N LEU A 38 0.12 1.94 3.09
CA LEU A 38 -0.31 3.00 2.16
C LEU A 38 -1.20 4.05 2.82
N SER A 39 -2.15 3.61 3.66
CA SER A 39 -3.10 4.51 4.32
C SER A 39 -2.46 5.50 5.28
N VAL A 40 -1.25 5.19 5.79
CA VAL A 40 -0.48 6.08 6.67
C VAL A 40 -0.10 7.37 5.97
N PHE A 41 0.09 7.30 4.65
CA PHE A 41 0.45 8.42 3.79
C PHE A 41 -0.76 9.06 3.11
N GLY A 42 -1.98 8.64 3.49
CA GLY A 42 -3.21 9.09 2.86
C GLY A 42 -3.43 8.55 1.44
N ILE A 43 -2.70 7.50 1.05
CA ILE A 43 -2.87 6.85 -0.24
C ILE A 43 -4.09 5.92 -0.15
N ASP A 44 -5.06 6.11 -1.03
CA ASP A 44 -6.21 5.22 -1.14
C ASP A 44 -5.81 3.95 -1.91
N PRO A 45 -5.81 2.77 -1.25
CA PRO A 45 -5.44 1.51 -1.88
C PRO A 45 -6.38 1.13 -3.04
N LYS A 46 -7.64 1.60 -3.07
CA LYS A 46 -8.55 1.35 -4.20
C LYS A 46 -8.11 2.07 -5.47
N ASN A 47 -7.79 3.35 -5.34
CA ASN A 47 -7.30 4.14 -6.46
C ASN A 47 -5.95 3.59 -6.95
N MET A 48 -5.07 3.23 -6.03
CA MET A 48 -3.78 2.61 -6.38
C MET A 48 -3.97 1.26 -7.08
N ALA A 49 -4.88 0.41 -6.60
CA ALA A 49 -5.19 -0.87 -7.25
C ALA A 49 -5.61 -0.68 -8.70
N SER A 50 -6.53 0.25 -8.96
CA SER A 50 -7.02 0.54 -10.31
C SER A 50 -5.90 1.07 -11.22
N GLN A 51 -5.03 1.95 -10.70
CA GLN A 51 -3.88 2.45 -11.46
C GLN A 51 -2.87 1.33 -11.78
N VAL A 52 -2.61 0.43 -10.84
CA VAL A 52 -1.73 -0.73 -11.05
C VAL A 52 -2.32 -1.69 -12.07
N GLN A 53 -3.63 -1.97 -12.00
CA GLN A 53 -4.31 -2.84 -12.95
C GLN A 53 -4.19 -2.31 -14.38
N SER A 54 -4.45 -1.02 -14.59
CA SER A 54 -4.37 -0.40 -15.92
C SER A 54 -2.93 -0.17 -16.38
N GLY A 55 -2.05 0.31 -15.50
CA GLY A 55 -0.68 0.71 -15.84
C GLY A 55 0.29 -0.45 -15.99
N ALA A 56 0.11 -1.51 -15.21
CA ALA A 56 0.97 -2.71 -15.25
C ALA A 56 0.28 -3.93 -15.87
N ALA A 57 -0.96 -3.79 -16.34
CA ALA A 57 -1.76 -4.87 -16.93
C ALA A 57 -1.77 -6.16 -16.07
N THR A 58 -1.90 -5.99 -14.75
CA THR A 58 -1.83 -7.09 -13.77
C THR A 58 -3.00 -7.11 -12.81
N GLY A 59 -3.26 -8.24 -12.17
CA GLY A 59 -4.24 -8.34 -11.09
C GLY A 59 -3.75 -7.62 -9.84
N ALA A 60 -4.61 -6.80 -9.23
CA ALA A 60 -4.35 -6.18 -7.93
C ALA A 60 -5.56 -6.42 -7.02
N THR A 61 -5.30 -6.75 -5.75
CA THR A 61 -6.33 -7.15 -4.78
C THR A 61 -6.08 -6.49 -3.44
N ILE A 62 -7.12 -6.01 -2.77
CA ILE A 62 -6.95 -5.32 -1.49
C ILE A 62 -7.14 -6.32 -0.34
N VAL A 63 -6.18 -6.36 0.58
CA VAL A 63 -6.26 -7.15 1.82
C VAL A 63 -6.58 -6.20 2.97
N GLN A 64 -7.73 -6.36 3.63
CA GLN A 64 -8.20 -5.40 4.63
C GLN A 64 -7.41 -5.40 5.95
N SER A 65 -6.79 -6.52 6.30
CA SER A 65 -6.00 -6.63 7.52
C SER A 65 -4.85 -7.61 7.31
N ALA A 66 -3.64 -7.16 7.63
CA ALA A 66 -2.43 -7.97 7.61
C ALA A 66 -1.66 -7.72 8.93
N PRO A 67 -1.00 -8.75 9.49
CA PRO A 67 -0.25 -8.59 10.72
C PRO A 67 0.87 -7.55 10.56
N ASN A 68 1.08 -6.76 11.61
CA ASN A 68 2.13 -5.73 11.70
C ASN A 68 2.02 -4.57 10.69
N CYS A 69 0.84 -4.33 10.12
CA CYS A 69 0.66 -3.29 9.13
C CYS A 69 -0.55 -2.39 9.44
N GLU A 70 -0.43 -1.12 9.05
CA GLU A 70 -1.47 -0.13 9.27
C GLU A 70 -2.35 0.05 8.03
N GLY A 71 -3.63 -0.30 8.17
CA GLY A 71 -4.65 -0.12 7.14
C GLY A 71 -4.63 -1.21 6.06
N PRO A 72 -5.49 -1.05 5.03
CA PRO A 72 -5.59 -2.01 3.94
C PRO A 72 -4.32 -2.03 3.09
N GLN A 73 -4.01 -3.22 2.58
CA GLN A 73 -2.86 -3.49 1.74
C GLN A 73 -3.25 -3.78 0.31
N LEU A 74 -2.29 -3.62 -0.59
CA LEU A 74 -2.40 -3.99 -1.99
C LEU A 74 -1.57 -5.25 -2.28
#